data_AF-A0A349L1E6-F1
#
_entry.id   AF-A0A349L1E6-F1
#
_cell.length_a   1.000
_cell.length_b   1.000
_cell.length_c   1.000
_cell.angle_alpha   90.00
_cell.angle_beta   90.00
_cell.angle_gamma   90.00
#
_symmetry.space_group_name_H-M   'P 1'
#
loop_
_entity.id
_entity.type
_entity.pdbx_description
1 polymer ?
#
loop_
_entity_poly.entity_id
_entity_poly.type
_entity_poly.pdbx_seq_one_letter_code
_entity_poly.pdbx_strand_id
1 'polypeptide(L)'
;MSKGEKPANAGNEQRATRPQPREAGGHGRCDDLVPTEARSRPRPPLPAQHQEKPGAEAQLRPRPQFLAPDYYGSGKLAGLTAVITGGDSGIGRAVAVLYAREGANVAIVYLNEHADAHATKRCVEAEGQSCLLLPGDVRDPHFCHDACNRCMATFGRIDILVNNAAFQEHADSLLTLSEERFDLTMKTNIYGYFHMTKAALPHLKRGAAIINTGSVTALKGSGKLLDYATTKGAIHAFTLSLAANLSEQGIRVNAIAPGPVWTPLNAADQSAEQITGFGQDTDMWRPAQPEELSPAYVFLASAACSSYISGIVLPITGSVGD
;
A
#
# COMPACT_ATOMS: atom_id res chain seq x y z
N MET A 1 -66.15 -58.22 14.42
CA MET A 1 -67.02 -58.13 13.22
C MET A 1 -66.63 -56.85 12.48
N SER A 2 -66.55 -56.71 11.15
CA SER A 2 -66.39 -57.60 9.98
C SER A 2 -66.92 -56.81 8.77
N LYS A 3 -66.05 -56.37 7.83
CA LYS A 3 -66.39 -55.76 6.50
C LYS A 3 -67.09 -54.38 6.59
N GLY A 4 -66.97 -53.39 5.70
CA GLY A 4 -66.21 -53.13 4.46
C GLY A 4 -66.42 -51.64 4.06
N GLU A 5 -65.98 -51.05 2.94
CA GLU A 5 -65.13 -51.52 1.84
C GLU A 5 -64.35 -50.34 1.17
N LYS A 6 -64.80 -49.76 0.03
CA LYS A 6 -64.29 -48.53 -0.66
C LYS A 6 -65.40 -47.83 -1.46
N PRO A 7 -65.27 -46.53 -1.80
CA PRO A 7 -64.69 -46.06 -3.08
C PRO A 7 -63.73 -44.86 -2.90
N ALA A 8 -63.11 -44.22 -3.89
CA ALA A 8 -62.48 -44.60 -5.15
C ALA A 8 -62.01 -43.29 -5.84
N ASN A 9 -60.69 -43.18 -6.07
CA ASN A 9 -60.05 -42.50 -7.21
C ASN A 9 -59.86 -40.95 -7.26
N ALA A 10 -58.87 -40.57 -8.08
CA ALA A 10 -58.37 -39.24 -8.48
C ALA A 10 -57.68 -38.39 -7.38
N GLY A 11 -56.40 -38.00 -7.46
CA GLY A 11 -55.32 -38.39 -8.38
C GLY A 11 -54.51 -37.20 -8.88
N ASN A 12 -53.20 -37.18 -8.61
CA ASN A 12 -52.19 -36.60 -9.52
C ASN A 12 -50.77 -37.06 -9.12
N GLU A 13 -50.19 -38.00 -9.88
CA GLU A 13 -48.75 -38.27 -9.82
C GLU A 13 -48.04 -37.38 -10.84
N GLN A 14 -47.24 -36.41 -10.40
CA GLN A 14 -46.29 -35.73 -11.29
C GLN A 14 -44.90 -36.35 -11.16
N ARG A 15 -44.67 -37.28 -12.08
CA ARG A 15 -43.45 -38.05 -12.30
C ARG A 15 -42.28 -37.13 -12.64
N ALA A 16 -41.16 -37.26 -11.92
CA ALA A 16 -39.96 -36.46 -12.18
C ALA A 16 -39.40 -36.72 -13.59
N THR A 17 -39.37 -35.68 -14.42
CA THR A 17 -38.68 -35.67 -15.71
C THR A 17 -37.29 -35.05 -15.55
N ARG A 18 -36.23 -35.85 -15.78
CA ARG A 18 -34.87 -35.32 -15.88
C ARG A 18 -34.76 -34.43 -17.13
N PRO A 19 -34.20 -33.21 -17.05
CA PRO A 19 -33.80 -32.46 -18.24
C PRO A 19 -32.63 -33.17 -18.94
N GLN A 20 -32.69 -33.28 -20.26
CA GLN A 20 -31.51 -33.60 -21.08
C GLN A 20 -30.58 -32.37 -21.17
N PRO A 21 -29.26 -32.57 -21.33
CA PRO A 21 -28.33 -31.45 -21.47
C PRO A 21 -28.60 -30.69 -22.77
N ARG A 22 -28.75 -29.36 -22.65
CA ARG A 22 -28.79 -28.47 -23.82
C ARG A 22 -27.37 -28.20 -24.29
N GLU A 23 -27.20 -28.14 -25.60
CA GLU A 23 -25.92 -27.91 -26.28
C GLU A 23 -25.32 -26.55 -25.88
N ALA A 24 -23.99 -26.50 -25.81
CA ALA A 24 -23.24 -25.34 -25.33
C ALA A 24 -23.22 -24.20 -26.37
N GLY A 25 -24.25 -23.35 -26.34
CA GLY A 25 -24.24 -22.04 -26.99
C GLY A 25 -23.25 -21.09 -26.30
N GLY A 26 -22.30 -20.54 -27.06
CA GLY A 26 -21.13 -19.84 -26.54
C GLY A 26 -21.44 -18.72 -25.55
N HIS A 27 -20.83 -18.80 -24.37
CA HIS A 27 -20.74 -17.70 -23.42
C HIS A 27 -19.53 -16.82 -23.75
N GLY A 28 -19.72 -15.50 -23.77
CA GLY A 28 -18.61 -14.55 -23.79
C GLY A 28 -17.72 -14.77 -22.57
N ARG A 29 -16.40 -14.73 -22.79
CA ARG A 29 -15.39 -15.23 -21.84
C ARG A 29 -15.43 -14.48 -20.52
N CYS A 30 -15.41 -15.24 -19.42
CA CYS A 30 -15.11 -14.75 -18.07
C CYS A 30 -13.63 -15.01 -17.73
N ASP A 31 -12.77 -15.10 -18.75
CA ASP A 31 -11.43 -15.71 -18.66
C ASP A 31 -10.32 -14.70 -18.30
N ASP A 32 -10.64 -13.41 -18.18
CA ASP A 32 -9.66 -12.30 -18.08
C ASP A 32 -9.56 -11.63 -16.69
N LEU A 33 -10.03 -12.29 -15.61
CA LEU A 33 -9.87 -11.81 -14.22
C LEU A 33 -9.09 -12.81 -13.36
N VAL A 34 -8.24 -12.32 -12.44
CA VAL A 34 -7.67 -13.21 -11.41
C VAL A 34 -8.84 -13.63 -10.50
N PRO A 35 -8.92 -14.87 -9.99
CA PRO A 35 -10.08 -15.33 -9.21
C PRO A 35 -10.44 -14.50 -7.96
N THR A 36 -9.56 -13.59 -7.54
CA THR A 36 -9.72 -12.68 -6.38
C THR A 36 -10.20 -11.26 -6.76
N GLU A 37 -10.45 -10.95 -8.04
CA GLU A 37 -10.77 -9.58 -8.48
C GLU A 37 -12.27 -9.29 -8.58
N ALA A 38 -12.73 -8.27 -7.84
CA ALA A 38 -14.06 -7.69 -8.01
C ALA A 38 -14.14 -6.64 -9.14
N ARG A 39 -12.99 -6.07 -9.57
CA ARG A 39 -12.91 -4.99 -10.57
C ARG A 39 -11.70 -5.18 -11.49
N SER A 40 -11.84 -4.72 -12.74
CA SER A 40 -10.77 -4.73 -13.73
C SER A 40 -9.64 -3.76 -13.35
N ARG A 41 -8.40 -4.23 -13.51
CA ARG A 41 -7.16 -3.49 -13.23
C ARG A 41 -6.22 -3.54 -14.43
N PRO A 42 -5.28 -2.58 -14.55
CA PRO A 42 -4.21 -2.64 -15.56
C PRO A 42 -3.45 -3.97 -15.53
N ARG A 43 -3.13 -4.49 -16.71
CA ARG A 43 -2.37 -5.72 -16.91
C ARG A 43 -1.29 -5.52 -17.98
N PRO A 44 -0.16 -6.26 -17.91
CA PRO A 44 0.79 -6.37 -19.01
C PRO A 44 0.13 -6.83 -20.33
N PRO A 45 0.59 -6.36 -21.50
CA PRO A 45 1.64 -5.34 -21.67
C PRO A 45 1.13 -3.94 -21.31
N LEU A 46 1.81 -3.29 -20.37
CA LEU A 46 1.57 -1.90 -20.00
C LEU A 46 2.17 -0.97 -21.06
N PRO A 47 1.69 0.29 -21.20
CA PRO A 47 2.27 1.24 -22.14
C PRO A 47 3.75 1.50 -21.86
N ALA A 48 4.57 1.49 -22.92
CA ALA A 48 5.98 1.83 -22.82
C ALA A 48 6.15 3.32 -22.44
N GLN A 49 6.85 3.60 -21.34
CA GLN A 49 7.06 4.96 -20.84
C GLN A 49 8.25 5.03 -19.87
N HIS A 50 8.89 6.19 -19.78
CA HIS A 50 9.93 6.51 -18.80
C HIS A 50 9.71 7.93 -18.28
N GLN A 51 10.20 8.24 -17.07
CA GLN A 51 10.11 9.56 -16.44
C GLN A 51 11.42 9.89 -15.71
N GLU A 52 11.69 11.18 -15.50
CA GLU A 52 12.76 11.60 -14.58
C GLU A 52 12.34 11.37 -13.11
N LYS A 53 13.30 11.03 -12.24
CA LYS A 53 13.04 10.89 -10.79
C LYS A 53 12.67 12.25 -10.16
N PRO A 54 11.77 12.30 -9.18
CA PRO A 54 11.08 11.18 -8.50
C PRO A 54 9.89 10.58 -9.28
N GLY A 55 9.51 11.17 -10.42
CA GLY A 55 8.34 10.80 -11.21
C GLY A 55 7.10 11.62 -10.84
N ALA A 56 6.12 11.68 -11.76
CA ALA A 56 4.85 12.37 -11.59
C ALA A 56 3.68 11.43 -11.94
N GLU A 57 2.82 11.17 -10.96
CA GLU A 57 1.71 10.23 -11.12
C GLU A 57 0.66 10.73 -12.10
N ALA A 58 0.44 12.05 -12.15
CA ALA A 58 -0.45 12.68 -13.11
C ALA A 58 -0.11 12.36 -14.59
N GLN A 59 1.15 12.01 -14.87
CA GLN A 59 1.70 11.69 -16.20
C GLN A 59 1.71 10.19 -16.54
N LEU A 60 1.57 9.31 -15.54
CA LEU A 60 1.66 7.86 -15.69
C LEU A 60 0.46 7.28 -16.45
N ARG A 61 0.70 6.27 -17.31
CA ARG A 61 -0.32 5.66 -18.20
C ARG A 61 -0.33 4.12 -18.10
N PRO A 62 -1.44 3.49 -17.68
CA PRO A 62 -2.63 4.10 -17.09
C PRO A 62 -2.28 4.80 -15.77
N ARG A 63 -3.16 5.71 -15.32
CA ARG A 63 -3.01 6.31 -13.99
C ARG A 63 -3.23 5.24 -12.91
N PRO A 64 -2.42 5.22 -11.83
CA PRO A 64 -2.65 4.34 -10.70
C PRO A 64 -4.05 4.50 -10.11
N GLN A 65 -4.63 3.38 -9.69
CA GLN A 65 -5.87 3.36 -8.94
C GLN A 65 -5.52 3.48 -7.43
N PHE A 66 -5.93 4.57 -6.81
CA PHE A 66 -5.59 4.91 -5.41
C PHE A 66 -6.81 5.27 -4.55
N LEU A 67 -8.03 5.19 -5.10
CA LEU A 67 -9.25 5.67 -4.44
C LEU A 67 -9.99 4.58 -3.65
N ALA A 68 -9.78 3.29 -3.98
CA ALA A 68 -10.47 2.15 -3.39
C ALA A 68 -11.99 2.37 -3.26
N PRO A 69 -12.75 2.57 -4.35
CA PRO A 69 -14.17 2.95 -4.26
C PRO A 69 -15.07 1.89 -3.60
N ASP A 70 -14.63 0.63 -3.54
CA ASP A 70 -15.34 -0.45 -2.83
C ASP A 70 -15.03 -0.48 -1.31
N TYR A 71 -14.13 0.38 -0.83
CA TYR A 71 -13.75 0.49 0.58
C TYR A 71 -14.56 1.58 1.27
N TYR A 72 -15.47 1.16 2.13
CA TYR A 72 -16.32 2.02 2.96
C TYR A 72 -15.66 2.27 4.32
N GLY A 73 -15.48 3.53 4.69
CA GLY A 73 -14.94 3.92 5.99
C GLY A 73 -15.86 3.50 7.15
N SER A 74 -15.25 3.19 8.29
CA SER A 74 -15.95 2.71 9.50
C SER A 74 -15.48 3.40 10.79
N GLY A 75 -14.77 4.53 10.67
CA GLY A 75 -14.25 5.34 11.78
C GLY A 75 -13.06 4.71 12.51
N LYS A 76 -12.33 3.77 11.91
CA LYS A 76 -11.24 3.01 12.56
C LYS A 76 -10.09 3.88 13.05
N LEU A 77 -9.93 5.06 12.47
CA LEU A 77 -8.87 6.03 12.76
C LEU A 77 -9.48 7.40 13.15
N ALA A 78 -10.75 7.43 13.57
CA ALA A 78 -11.49 8.66 13.85
C ALA A 78 -10.80 9.54 14.90
N GLY A 79 -10.51 10.79 14.52
CA GLY A 79 -9.88 11.79 15.38
C GLY A 79 -8.37 11.57 15.61
N LEU A 80 -7.75 10.61 14.93
CA LEU A 80 -6.30 10.43 14.92
C LEU A 80 -5.62 11.39 13.93
N THR A 81 -4.31 11.53 14.02
CA THR A 81 -3.49 12.26 13.05
C THR A 81 -2.33 11.40 12.57
N ALA A 82 -2.16 11.32 11.25
CA ALA A 82 -1.11 10.57 10.59
C ALA A 82 -0.08 11.49 9.91
N VAL A 83 1.20 11.14 10.02
CA VAL A 83 2.27 11.70 9.19
C VAL A 83 2.69 10.62 8.19
N ILE A 84 2.68 10.92 6.89
CA ILE A 84 3.00 9.97 5.81
C ILE A 84 4.10 10.55 4.94
N THR A 85 5.24 9.87 4.82
CA THR A 85 6.32 10.26 3.90
C THR A 85 6.12 9.63 2.52
N GLY A 86 6.35 10.39 1.45
CA GLY A 86 5.96 9.99 0.09
C GLY A 86 4.44 9.85 -0.05
N GLY A 87 3.67 10.68 0.67
CA GLY A 87 2.21 10.64 0.67
C GLY A 87 1.57 11.39 -0.52
N ASP A 88 2.37 12.02 -1.36
CA ASP A 88 1.97 12.73 -2.57
C ASP A 88 1.48 11.81 -3.68
N SER A 89 2.02 10.58 -3.77
CA SER A 89 1.80 9.64 -4.88
C SER A 89 1.89 8.18 -4.42
N GLY A 90 1.59 7.25 -5.34
CA GLY A 90 1.70 5.81 -5.17
C GLY A 90 0.97 5.26 -3.96
N ILE A 91 1.63 4.35 -3.24
CA ILE A 91 1.11 3.71 -2.03
C ILE A 91 0.77 4.78 -0.97
N GLY A 92 1.65 5.76 -0.74
CA GLY A 92 1.43 6.80 0.25
C GLY A 92 0.19 7.66 -0.03
N ARG A 93 -0.10 7.98 -1.30
CA ARG A 93 -1.35 8.63 -1.72
C ARG A 93 -2.58 7.79 -1.37
N ALA A 94 -2.57 6.50 -1.72
CA ALA A 94 -3.70 5.61 -1.42
C ALA A 94 -3.92 5.46 0.10
N VAL A 95 -2.85 5.40 0.88
CA VAL A 95 -2.90 5.36 2.35
C VAL A 95 -3.45 6.68 2.92
N ALA A 96 -3.01 7.83 2.41
CA ALA A 96 -3.52 9.14 2.82
C ALA A 96 -5.04 9.26 2.61
N VAL A 97 -5.54 8.85 1.44
CA VAL A 97 -6.98 8.87 1.14
C VAL A 97 -7.76 7.90 2.04
N LEU A 98 -7.28 6.67 2.24
CA LEU A 98 -7.98 5.70 3.10
C LEU A 98 -7.96 6.07 4.58
N TYR A 99 -6.88 6.71 5.05
CA TYR A 99 -6.80 7.24 6.42
C TYR A 99 -7.79 8.37 6.63
N ALA A 100 -7.94 9.25 5.63
CA ALA A 100 -8.95 10.30 5.65
C ALA A 100 -10.37 9.71 5.71
N ARG A 101 -10.67 8.71 4.87
CA ARG A 101 -11.94 7.99 4.86
C ARG A 101 -12.26 7.27 6.17
N GLU A 102 -11.23 6.82 6.90
CA GLU A 102 -11.36 6.23 8.23
C GLU A 102 -11.32 7.26 9.39
N GLY A 103 -11.31 8.55 9.06
CA GLY A 103 -11.52 9.66 9.99
C GLY A 103 -10.27 10.30 10.60
N ALA A 104 -9.09 10.11 10.00
CA ALA A 104 -7.83 10.71 10.46
C ALA A 104 -7.42 11.95 9.64
N ASN A 105 -6.90 12.97 10.32
CA ASN A 105 -6.19 14.07 9.67
C ASN A 105 -4.83 13.57 9.13
N VAL A 106 -4.35 14.14 8.02
CA VAL A 106 -3.14 13.64 7.34
C VAL A 106 -2.15 14.76 7.03
N ALA A 107 -0.93 14.64 7.55
CA ALA A 107 0.23 15.39 7.12
C ALA A 107 1.01 14.59 6.07
N ILE A 108 1.14 15.14 4.86
CA ILE A 108 1.86 14.55 3.73
C ILE A 108 3.24 15.20 3.64
N VAL A 109 4.28 14.41 3.88
CA VAL A 109 5.68 14.74 3.61
C VAL A 109 6.05 14.21 2.23
N TYR A 110 6.66 15.04 1.39
CA TYR A 110 7.03 14.75 0.00
C TYR A 110 8.19 15.66 -0.43
N LEU A 111 8.87 15.40 -1.55
CA LEU A 111 10.09 16.12 -1.90
C LEU A 111 9.79 17.46 -2.59
N ASN A 112 9.22 17.42 -3.79
CA ASN A 112 8.96 18.59 -4.66
C ASN A 112 7.79 18.39 -5.66
N GLU A 113 7.06 17.28 -5.56
CA GLU A 113 5.98 16.83 -6.44
C GLU A 113 4.67 17.59 -6.17
N HIS A 114 4.73 18.93 -6.08
CA HIS A 114 3.67 19.79 -5.56
C HIS A 114 2.30 19.56 -6.24
N ALA A 115 2.27 19.31 -7.56
CA ALA A 115 1.04 19.05 -8.30
C ALA A 115 0.34 17.76 -7.82
N ASP A 116 1.11 16.70 -7.56
CA ASP A 116 0.64 15.42 -7.06
C ASP A 116 0.27 15.50 -5.57
N ALA A 117 1.07 16.19 -4.75
CA ALA A 117 0.75 16.46 -3.35
C ALA A 117 -0.56 17.27 -3.20
N HIS A 118 -0.77 18.28 -4.05
CA HIS A 118 -2.03 19.04 -4.09
C HIS A 118 -3.21 18.19 -4.59
N ALA A 119 -2.98 17.18 -5.44
CA ALA A 119 -4.03 16.24 -5.84
C ALA A 119 -4.45 15.35 -4.66
N THR A 120 -3.50 14.76 -3.94
CA THR A 120 -3.81 13.97 -2.73
C THR A 120 -4.49 14.81 -1.65
N LYS A 121 -4.04 16.06 -1.42
CA LYS A 121 -4.69 16.99 -0.49
C LYS A 121 -6.19 17.16 -0.78
N ARG A 122 -6.56 17.40 -2.05
CA ARG A 122 -7.97 17.52 -2.44
C ARG A 122 -8.76 16.22 -2.21
N CYS A 123 -8.14 15.05 -2.38
CA CYS A 123 -8.78 13.77 -2.09
C CYS A 123 -8.99 13.57 -0.58
N VAL A 124 -8.00 13.86 0.27
CA VAL A 124 -8.13 13.82 1.74
C VAL A 124 -9.23 14.77 2.23
N GLU A 125 -9.28 15.99 1.67
CA GLU A 125 -10.30 16.99 2.02
C GLU A 125 -11.70 16.60 1.53
N ALA A 126 -11.81 15.86 0.42
CA ALA A 126 -13.08 15.33 -0.06
C ALA A 126 -13.66 14.20 0.83
N GLU A 127 -12.81 13.47 1.56
CA GLU A 127 -13.21 12.53 2.62
C GLU A 127 -13.55 13.25 3.95
N GLY A 128 -13.50 14.59 3.98
CA GLY A 128 -13.89 15.42 5.12
C GLY A 128 -12.83 15.57 6.22
N GLN A 129 -11.57 15.21 5.96
CA GLN A 129 -10.46 15.38 6.91
C GLN A 129 -9.50 16.49 6.50
N SER A 130 -8.75 17.03 7.47
CA SER A 130 -7.78 18.10 7.21
C SER A 130 -6.46 17.53 6.68
N CYS A 131 -5.88 18.20 5.68
CA CYS A 131 -4.60 17.82 5.08
C CYS A 131 -3.53 18.91 5.17
N LEU A 132 -2.36 18.57 5.71
CA LEU A 132 -1.18 19.43 5.79
C LEU A 132 -0.12 18.98 4.77
N LEU A 133 0.42 19.91 3.98
CA LEU A 133 1.49 19.62 3.02
C LEU A 133 2.85 20.10 3.55
N LEU A 134 3.81 19.19 3.56
CA LEU A 134 5.15 19.35 4.12
C LEU A 134 6.21 19.00 3.04
N PRO A 135 6.47 19.88 2.06
CA PRO A 135 7.54 19.67 1.10
C PRO A 135 8.91 19.77 1.78
N GLY A 136 9.81 18.83 1.48
CA GLY A 136 11.18 18.79 1.94
C GLY A 136 11.77 17.39 2.00
N ASP A 137 13.02 17.30 2.45
CA ASP A 137 13.84 16.10 2.28
C ASP A 137 14.04 15.32 3.58
N VAL A 138 13.55 14.08 3.63
CA VAL A 138 13.69 13.19 4.79
C VAL A 138 15.14 12.85 5.13
N ARG A 139 16.10 13.10 4.22
CA ARG A 139 17.54 12.97 4.49
C ARG A 139 18.06 14.03 5.47
N ASP A 140 17.36 15.16 5.64
CA ASP A 140 17.71 16.18 6.63
C ASP A 140 16.97 15.95 7.97
N PRO A 141 17.69 15.72 9.08
CA PRO A 141 17.06 15.58 10.39
C PRO A 141 16.39 16.87 10.89
N HIS A 142 16.80 18.07 10.44
CA HIS A 142 16.14 19.32 10.83
C HIS A 142 14.78 19.43 10.18
N PHE A 143 14.68 19.20 8.86
CA PHE A 143 13.41 19.07 8.18
C PHE A 143 12.47 18.04 8.82
N CYS A 144 12.98 16.86 9.20
CA CYS A 144 12.16 15.83 9.86
C CYS A 144 11.56 16.31 11.19
N HIS A 145 12.35 17.03 11.99
CA HIS A 145 11.92 17.65 13.24
C HIS A 145 10.88 18.77 13.00
N ASP A 146 11.13 19.66 12.04
CA ASP A 146 10.23 20.76 11.73
C ASP A 146 8.92 20.29 11.08
N ALA A 147 8.95 19.20 10.31
CA ALA A 147 7.76 18.53 9.79
C ALA A 147 6.85 18.03 10.94
N CYS A 148 7.44 17.40 11.96
CA CYS A 148 6.71 16.95 13.15
C CYS A 148 6.17 18.14 13.97
N ASN A 149 6.97 19.20 14.17
CA ASN A 149 6.54 20.41 14.86
C ASN A 149 5.38 21.11 14.14
N ARG A 150 5.44 21.22 12.81
CA ARG A 150 4.35 21.79 11.99
C ARG A 150 3.08 20.94 12.06
N CYS A 151 3.22 19.62 12.09
CA CYS A 151 2.09 18.70 12.31
C CYS A 151 1.45 18.93 13.68
N MET A 152 2.26 18.98 14.75
CA MET A 152 1.81 19.28 16.12
C MET A 152 1.17 20.67 16.24
N ALA A 153 1.71 21.71 15.58
CA ALA A 153 1.13 23.04 15.58
C ALA A 153 -0.21 23.13 14.82
N THR A 154 -0.43 22.26 13.83
CA THR A 154 -1.65 22.25 13.00
C THR A 154 -2.75 21.37 13.60
N PHE A 155 -2.40 20.19 14.12
CA PHE A 155 -3.37 19.17 14.55
C PHE A 155 -3.32 18.84 16.05
N GLY A 156 -2.33 19.34 16.80
CA GLY A 156 -2.18 19.12 18.24
C GLY A 156 -1.74 17.72 18.67
N ARG A 157 -1.58 16.78 17.72
CA ARG A 157 -1.22 15.38 17.98
C ARG A 157 -0.55 14.71 16.77
N ILE A 158 0.18 13.62 17.04
CA ILE A 158 0.62 12.62 16.05
C ILE A 158 0.34 11.26 16.68
N ASP A 159 -0.38 10.39 15.98
CA ASP A 159 -0.75 9.05 16.46
C ASP A 159 -0.22 7.94 15.54
N ILE A 160 -0.03 8.26 14.26
CA ILE A 160 0.42 7.31 13.24
C ILE A 160 1.60 7.94 12.49
N LEU A 161 2.71 7.22 12.40
CA LEU A 161 3.79 7.53 11.46
C LEU A 161 3.83 6.45 10.38
N VAL A 162 3.74 6.85 9.11
CA VAL A 162 3.98 5.97 7.96
C VAL A 162 5.27 6.42 7.29
N ASN A 163 6.34 5.66 7.48
CA ASN A 163 7.55 5.83 6.69
C ASN A 163 7.36 5.05 5.37
N ASN A 164 7.24 5.78 4.27
CA ASN A 164 6.98 5.22 2.93
C ASN A 164 7.89 5.80 1.83
N ALA A 165 8.35 7.05 1.94
CA ALA A 165 9.27 7.67 0.99
C ALA A 165 10.49 6.77 0.70
N ALA A 166 10.88 6.65 -0.56
CA ALA A 166 12.03 5.84 -0.95
C ALA A 166 12.66 6.34 -2.26
N PHE A 167 13.96 6.12 -2.40
CA PHE A 167 14.68 6.16 -3.65
C PHE A 167 14.97 4.72 -4.11
N GLN A 168 14.84 4.47 -5.41
CA GLN A 168 15.30 3.25 -6.07
C GLN A 168 15.83 3.58 -7.47
N GLU A 169 16.82 2.82 -7.93
CA GLU A 169 17.35 2.90 -9.28
C GLU A 169 17.98 1.55 -9.65
N HIS A 170 17.80 1.05 -10.87
CA HIS A 170 18.48 -0.17 -11.32
C HIS A 170 19.97 0.09 -11.57
N ALA A 171 20.82 -0.90 -11.25
CA ALA A 171 22.22 -0.95 -11.66
C ALA A 171 22.49 -2.29 -12.34
N ASP A 172 23.24 -2.30 -13.45
CA ASP A 172 23.57 -3.55 -14.14
C ASP A 172 24.63 -4.40 -13.42
N SER A 173 25.43 -3.79 -12.54
CA SER A 173 26.42 -4.50 -11.72
C SER A 173 26.77 -3.72 -10.45
N LEU A 174 27.43 -4.38 -9.48
CA LEU A 174 28.04 -3.71 -8.34
C LEU A 174 29.13 -2.70 -8.77
N LEU A 175 29.86 -2.97 -9.87
CA LEU A 175 30.93 -2.08 -10.35
C LEU A 175 30.41 -0.78 -10.99
N THR A 176 29.13 -0.72 -11.33
CA THR A 176 28.46 0.47 -11.90
C THR A 176 27.60 1.22 -10.88
N LEU A 177 27.48 0.69 -9.66
CA LEU A 177 26.83 1.35 -8.54
C LEU A 177 27.84 2.32 -7.90
N SER A 178 27.63 3.63 -8.05
CA SER A 178 28.50 4.63 -7.45
C SER A 178 28.25 4.81 -5.96
N GLU A 179 29.28 5.22 -5.24
CA GLU A 179 29.22 5.46 -3.80
C GLU A 179 28.24 6.59 -3.44
N GLU A 180 28.14 7.62 -4.28
CA GLU A 180 27.16 8.70 -4.13
C GLU A 180 25.72 8.19 -4.26
N ARG A 181 25.47 7.22 -5.15
CA ARG A 181 24.15 6.61 -5.30
C ARG A 181 23.85 5.66 -4.14
N PHE A 182 24.82 4.86 -3.71
CA PHE A 182 24.67 4.00 -2.54
C PHE A 182 24.32 4.84 -1.29
N ASP A 183 25.05 5.94 -1.07
CA ASP A 183 24.77 6.89 0.02
C ASP A 183 23.40 7.58 -0.13
N LEU A 184 22.99 7.98 -1.35
CA LEU A 184 21.65 8.51 -1.63
C LEU A 184 20.54 7.52 -1.26
N THR A 185 20.66 6.27 -1.71
CA THR A 185 19.71 5.19 -1.43
C THR A 185 19.63 4.92 0.08
N MET A 186 20.77 4.80 0.77
CA MET A 186 20.84 4.61 2.22
C MET A 186 20.25 5.81 2.99
N LYS A 187 20.64 7.05 2.66
CA LYS A 187 20.15 8.24 3.35
C LYS A 187 18.64 8.41 3.19
N THR A 188 18.10 8.16 2.00
CA THR A 188 16.65 8.27 1.77
C THR A 188 15.90 7.16 2.52
N ASN A 189 16.33 5.90 2.36
CA ASN A 189 15.50 4.75 2.73
C ASN A 189 15.69 4.28 4.18
N ILE A 190 16.86 4.50 4.81
CA ILE A 190 17.07 4.11 6.22
C ILE A 190 17.35 5.31 7.14
N TYR A 191 18.15 6.30 6.73
CA TYR A 191 18.34 7.50 7.58
C TYR A 191 17.05 8.31 7.65
N GLY A 192 16.31 8.48 6.56
CA GLY A 192 15.01 9.14 6.58
C GLY A 192 13.99 8.48 7.50
N TYR A 193 13.94 7.14 7.53
CA TYR A 193 13.06 6.38 8.44
C TYR A 193 13.48 6.60 9.90
N PHE A 194 14.79 6.58 10.18
CA PHE A 194 15.35 6.87 11.50
C PHE A 194 15.09 8.32 11.95
N HIS A 195 15.28 9.30 11.07
CA HIS A 195 15.09 10.72 11.36
C HIS A 195 13.62 11.05 11.62
N MET A 196 12.70 10.63 10.75
CA MET A 196 11.26 10.82 10.93
C MET A 196 10.73 10.10 12.17
N THR A 197 11.19 8.87 12.43
CA THR A 197 10.84 8.14 13.66
C THR A 197 11.31 8.88 14.90
N LYS A 198 12.58 9.32 14.92
CA LYS A 198 13.16 10.04 16.06
C LYS A 198 12.49 11.39 16.30
N ALA A 199 12.07 12.07 15.23
CA ALA A 199 11.33 13.34 15.29
C ALA A 199 9.87 13.16 15.77
N ALA A 200 9.19 12.09 15.36
CA ALA A 200 7.81 11.83 15.76
C ALA A 200 7.70 11.28 17.20
N LEU A 201 8.67 10.48 17.64
CA LEU A 201 8.61 9.71 18.89
C LEU A 201 8.23 10.54 20.14
N PRO A 202 8.73 11.77 20.38
CA PRO A 202 8.32 12.61 21.52
C PRO A 202 6.82 12.97 21.55
N HIS A 203 6.12 12.81 20.42
CA HIS A 203 4.70 13.13 20.27
C HIS A 203 3.80 11.88 20.27
N LEU A 204 4.36 10.70 19.99
CA LEU A 204 3.64 9.43 19.99
C LEU A 204 3.29 9.02 21.43
N LYS A 205 2.03 8.61 21.64
CA LYS A 205 1.51 8.17 22.94
C LYS A 205 1.17 6.68 22.91
N ARG A 206 0.92 6.07 24.08
CA ARG A 206 0.41 4.70 24.19
C ARG A 206 -0.81 4.51 23.27
N GLY A 207 -0.76 3.49 22.42
CA GLY A 207 -1.76 3.20 21.38
C GLY A 207 -1.35 3.64 19.96
N ALA A 208 -0.31 4.47 19.83
CA ALA A 208 0.21 4.92 18.54
C ALA A 208 0.80 3.76 17.69
N ALA A 209 0.93 4.01 16.39
CA ALA A 209 1.44 3.06 15.41
C ALA A 209 2.54 3.68 14.52
N ILE A 210 3.59 2.92 14.27
CA ILE A 210 4.59 3.20 13.24
C ILE A 210 4.49 2.10 12.19
N ILE A 211 4.36 2.48 10.93
CA ILE A 211 4.28 1.55 9.80
C ILE A 211 5.38 1.89 8.79
N ASN A 212 6.24 0.92 8.52
CA ASN A 212 7.37 1.07 7.62
C ASN A 212 7.10 0.34 6.29
N THR A 213 7.41 0.98 5.17
CA THR A 213 7.24 0.37 3.85
C THR A 213 8.51 -0.36 3.44
N GLY A 214 8.51 -1.66 3.69
CA GLY A 214 9.53 -2.61 3.24
C GLY A 214 9.42 -2.90 1.73
N SER A 215 9.79 -4.12 1.34
CA SER A 215 9.61 -4.63 -0.03
C SER A 215 9.84 -6.14 -0.06
N VAL A 216 9.24 -6.84 -1.03
CA VAL A 216 9.60 -8.23 -1.35
C VAL A 216 11.09 -8.40 -1.73
N THR A 217 11.76 -7.33 -2.21
CA THR A 217 13.20 -7.38 -2.51
C THR A 217 14.08 -7.60 -1.28
N ALA A 218 13.58 -7.32 -0.08
CA ALA A 218 14.25 -7.67 1.18
C ALA A 218 14.17 -9.16 1.53
N LEU A 219 13.15 -9.86 1.01
CA LEU A 219 12.89 -11.29 1.25
C LEU A 219 13.56 -12.16 0.18
N LYS A 220 13.50 -11.71 -1.09
CA LYS A 220 13.99 -12.47 -2.27
C LYS A 220 15.32 -11.96 -2.85
N GLY A 221 15.79 -10.78 -2.43
CA GLY A 221 16.89 -10.08 -3.09
C GLY A 221 16.50 -9.52 -4.46
N SER A 222 17.47 -8.87 -5.13
CA SER A 222 17.41 -8.54 -6.55
C SER A 222 18.82 -8.22 -7.07
N GLY A 223 19.24 -8.88 -8.14
CA GLY A 223 20.57 -8.68 -8.72
C GLY A 223 20.82 -7.30 -9.32
N LYS A 224 19.76 -6.54 -9.63
CA LYS A 224 19.83 -5.18 -10.22
C LYS A 224 19.52 -4.04 -9.23
N LEU A 225 19.13 -4.36 -8.00
CA LEU A 225 18.66 -3.41 -6.99
C LEU A 225 19.40 -3.65 -5.66
N LEU A 226 20.74 -3.73 -5.69
CA LEU A 226 21.53 -4.14 -4.52
C LEU A 226 21.43 -3.16 -3.35
N ASP A 227 21.64 -1.87 -3.60
CA ASP A 227 21.50 -0.78 -2.63
C ASP A 227 20.06 -0.71 -2.09
N TYR A 228 19.07 -0.74 -2.98
CA TYR A 228 17.66 -0.73 -2.61
C TYR A 228 17.27 -1.96 -1.76
N ALA A 229 17.59 -3.18 -2.18
CA ALA A 229 17.30 -4.41 -1.43
C ALA A 229 17.99 -4.41 -0.05
N THR A 230 19.24 -3.92 0.03
CA THR A 230 19.95 -3.71 1.30
C THR A 230 19.16 -2.78 2.23
N THR A 231 18.69 -1.63 1.73
CA THR A 231 17.88 -0.71 2.55
C THR A 231 16.54 -1.32 2.98
N LYS A 232 15.88 -2.11 2.13
CA LYS A 232 14.61 -2.76 2.49
C LYS A 232 14.81 -3.88 3.52
N GLY A 233 15.92 -4.63 3.45
CA GLY A 233 16.34 -5.54 4.52
C GLY A 233 16.63 -4.82 5.84
N ALA A 234 17.32 -3.68 5.79
CA ALA A 234 17.55 -2.83 6.95
C ALA A 234 16.25 -2.28 7.55
N ILE A 235 15.27 -1.89 6.72
CA ILE A 235 13.94 -1.46 7.17
C ILE A 235 13.21 -2.59 7.91
N HIS A 236 13.29 -3.84 7.43
CA HIS A 236 12.69 -4.99 8.12
C HIS A 236 13.34 -5.19 9.50
N ALA A 237 14.69 -5.26 9.58
CA ALA A 237 15.41 -5.40 10.85
C ALA A 237 15.16 -4.23 11.82
N PHE A 238 15.11 -3.00 11.31
CA PHE A 238 14.80 -1.79 12.07
C PHE A 238 13.38 -1.87 12.66
N THR A 239 12.41 -2.34 11.88
CA THR A 239 11.02 -2.52 12.32
C THR A 239 10.93 -3.49 13.50
N LEU A 240 11.52 -4.68 13.38
CA LEU A 240 11.52 -5.69 14.44
C LEU A 240 12.22 -5.17 15.72
N SER A 241 13.39 -4.54 15.57
CA SER A 241 14.15 -4.02 16.71
C SER A 241 13.44 -2.85 17.41
N LEU A 242 12.83 -1.95 16.64
CA LEU A 242 12.10 -0.80 17.19
C LEU A 242 10.78 -1.23 17.84
N ALA A 243 10.10 -2.26 17.31
CA ALA A 243 8.92 -2.85 17.93
C ALA A 243 9.20 -3.36 19.35
N ALA A 244 10.34 -4.06 19.55
CA ALA A 244 10.79 -4.48 20.86
C ALA A 244 11.13 -3.27 21.76
N ASN A 245 11.86 -2.29 21.23
CA ASN A 245 12.31 -1.11 21.97
C ASN A 245 11.15 -0.21 22.46
N LEU A 246 10.06 -0.08 21.70
CA LEU A 246 8.91 0.77 22.04
C LEU A 246 7.74 0.02 22.71
N SER A 247 7.90 -1.28 22.96
CA SER A 247 6.85 -2.15 23.50
C SER A 247 6.28 -1.69 24.85
N GLU A 248 7.14 -1.33 25.80
CA GLU A 248 6.73 -0.82 27.13
C GLU A 248 5.97 0.50 27.05
N GLN A 249 6.34 1.36 26.09
CA GLN A 249 5.65 2.62 25.79
C GLN A 249 4.25 2.39 25.18
N GLY A 250 3.98 1.16 24.70
CA GLY A 250 2.72 0.77 24.08
C GLY A 250 2.55 1.35 22.68
N ILE A 251 3.65 1.56 21.96
CA ILE A 251 3.67 1.98 20.55
C ILE A 251 3.93 0.73 19.71
N ARG A 252 3.10 0.48 18.71
CA ARG A 252 3.23 -0.69 17.83
C ARG A 252 4.06 -0.31 16.60
N VAL A 253 4.96 -1.17 16.16
CA VAL A 253 5.82 -0.92 15.00
C VAL A 253 5.75 -2.12 14.08
N ASN A 254 5.28 -1.93 12.84
CA ASN A 254 5.11 -3.01 11.87
C ASN A 254 5.60 -2.57 10.49
N ALA A 255 5.82 -3.52 9.59
CA ALA A 255 6.15 -3.24 8.20
C ALA A 255 5.17 -3.93 7.25
N ILE A 256 4.98 -3.32 6.09
CA ILE A 256 4.34 -3.95 4.93
C ILE A 256 5.44 -4.16 3.89
N ALA A 257 5.46 -5.33 3.24
CA ALA A 257 6.41 -5.66 2.18
C ALA A 257 5.66 -5.83 0.84
N PRO A 258 5.51 -4.76 0.04
CA PRO A 258 4.86 -4.84 -1.26
C PRO A 258 5.66 -5.65 -2.27
N GLY A 259 4.95 -6.32 -3.17
CA GLY A 259 5.46 -6.80 -4.46
C GLY A 259 5.52 -5.67 -5.51
N PRO A 260 5.34 -5.97 -6.81
CA PRO A 260 5.28 -4.95 -7.85
C PRO A 260 3.98 -4.15 -7.73
N VAL A 261 4.09 -2.86 -7.38
CA VAL A 261 2.95 -1.92 -7.29
C VAL A 261 3.09 -0.82 -8.33
N TRP A 262 2.04 -0.54 -9.09
CA TRP A 262 2.03 0.47 -10.13
C TRP A 262 2.07 1.90 -9.55
N THR A 263 3.27 2.46 -9.49
CA THR A 263 3.58 3.80 -8.95
C THR A 263 4.57 4.54 -9.86
N PRO A 264 4.72 5.88 -9.73
CA PRO A 264 5.70 6.66 -10.51
C PRO A 264 7.14 6.15 -10.34
N LEU A 265 7.47 5.63 -9.15
CA LEU A 265 8.79 5.12 -8.79
C LEU A 265 9.33 4.07 -9.78
N ASN A 266 8.48 3.26 -10.41
CA ASN A 266 8.92 2.26 -11.39
C ASN A 266 9.17 2.86 -12.78
N ALA A 267 8.34 3.82 -13.21
CA ALA A 267 8.51 4.51 -14.49
C ALA A 267 9.69 5.48 -14.47
N ALA A 268 10.05 5.97 -13.29
CA ALA A 268 11.26 6.75 -13.07
C ALA A 268 12.53 5.90 -12.85
N ASP A 269 12.46 4.58 -13.07
CA ASP A 269 13.50 3.61 -12.70
C ASP A 269 13.84 2.63 -13.82
N GLN A 270 12.83 2.08 -14.51
CA GLN A 270 13.03 1.13 -15.62
C GLN A 270 13.02 1.83 -16.98
N SER A 271 13.57 1.16 -18.00
CA SER A 271 13.44 1.61 -19.39
C SER A 271 11.98 1.51 -19.87
N ALA A 272 11.64 2.26 -20.92
CA ALA A 272 10.29 2.27 -21.49
C ALA A 272 9.84 0.89 -21.97
N GLU A 273 10.76 0.02 -22.39
CA GLU A 273 10.49 -1.34 -22.85
C GLU A 273 10.32 -2.32 -21.67
N GLN A 274 11.14 -2.18 -20.63
CA GLN A 274 11.12 -3.06 -19.46
C GLN A 274 9.83 -2.94 -18.67
N ILE A 275 9.31 -1.72 -18.49
CA ILE A 275 8.09 -1.47 -17.71
C ILE A 275 6.82 -2.09 -18.32
N THR A 276 6.85 -2.47 -19.61
CA THR A 276 5.69 -3.09 -20.28
C THR A 276 5.30 -4.43 -19.64
N GLY A 277 6.28 -5.22 -19.17
CA GLY A 277 6.08 -6.51 -18.49
C GLY A 277 5.90 -6.41 -16.97
N PHE A 278 5.82 -5.19 -16.40
CA PHE A 278 5.88 -5.00 -14.95
C PHE A 278 4.74 -5.74 -14.22
N GLY A 279 5.12 -6.70 -13.37
CA GLY A 279 4.20 -7.53 -12.58
C GLY A 279 3.66 -8.79 -13.28
N GLN A 280 4.05 -9.07 -14.53
CA GLN A 280 3.62 -10.27 -15.27
C GLN A 280 3.99 -11.59 -14.59
N ASP A 281 5.12 -11.61 -13.87
CA ASP A 281 5.72 -12.80 -13.23
C ASP A 281 5.16 -13.08 -11.82
N THR A 282 4.10 -12.38 -11.42
CA THR A 282 3.35 -12.67 -10.18
C THR A 282 2.33 -13.79 -10.42
N ASP A 283 1.87 -14.45 -9.37
CA ASP A 283 0.78 -15.45 -9.48
C ASP A 283 -0.60 -14.79 -9.76
N MET A 284 -0.65 -13.45 -9.75
CA MET A 284 -1.78 -12.64 -10.21
C MET A 284 -1.57 -12.07 -11.63
N TRP A 285 -0.42 -12.32 -12.27
CA TRP A 285 -0.06 -11.91 -13.63
C TRP A 285 -0.16 -10.40 -13.94
N ARG A 286 -0.11 -9.56 -12.92
CA ARG A 286 -0.20 -8.09 -13.03
C ARG A 286 0.45 -7.39 -11.83
N PRO A 287 0.75 -6.08 -11.91
CA PRO A 287 1.14 -5.33 -10.73
C PRO A 287 -0.10 -5.02 -9.86
N ALA A 288 0.12 -4.87 -8.57
CA ALA A 288 -0.87 -4.29 -7.67
C ALA A 288 -1.11 -2.81 -8.00
N GLN A 289 -2.33 -2.34 -7.77
CA GLN A 289 -2.63 -0.90 -7.73
C GLN A 289 -2.45 -0.39 -6.29
N PRO A 290 -2.04 0.88 -6.08
CA PRO A 290 -1.89 1.45 -4.73
C PRO A 290 -3.08 1.25 -3.79
N GLU A 291 -4.31 1.27 -4.33
CA GLU A 291 -5.54 1.03 -3.55
C GLU A 291 -5.66 -0.38 -2.95
N GLU A 292 -4.91 -1.37 -3.46
CA GLU A 292 -4.88 -2.73 -2.92
C GLU A 292 -3.97 -2.86 -1.69
N LEU A 293 -3.05 -1.91 -1.48
CA LEU A 293 -2.12 -1.90 -0.35
C LEU A 293 -2.71 -1.15 0.85
N SER A 294 -3.45 -0.05 0.60
CA SER A 294 -3.90 0.87 1.65
C SER A 294 -4.80 0.27 2.75
N PRO A 295 -5.64 -0.76 2.53
CA PRO A 295 -6.37 -1.43 3.61
C PRO A 295 -5.48 -2.06 4.68
N ALA A 296 -4.30 -2.56 4.31
CA ALA A 296 -3.35 -3.15 5.25
C ALA A 296 -2.69 -2.09 6.16
N TYR A 297 -2.49 -0.88 5.65
CA TYR A 297 -2.04 0.25 6.47
C TYR A 297 -3.11 0.64 7.49
N VAL A 298 -4.39 0.70 7.09
CA VAL A 298 -5.51 0.94 8.04
C VAL A 298 -5.55 -0.16 9.11
N PHE A 299 -5.42 -1.43 8.71
CA PHE A 299 -5.39 -2.57 9.62
C PHE A 299 -4.27 -2.43 10.67
N LEU A 300 -3.04 -2.12 10.24
CA LEU A 300 -1.89 -1.96 11.15
C LEU A 300 -1.95 -0.67 11.98
N ALA A 301 -2.56 0.41 11.47
CA ALA A 301 -2.73 1.65 12.21
C ALA A 301 -3.81 1.53 13.30
N SER A 302 -4.91 0.85 13.00
CA SER A 302 -6.05 0.75 13.92
C SER A 302 -5.78 -0.20 15.08
N ALA A 303 -5.75 0.35 16.30
CA ALA A 303 -5.67 -0.44 17.53
C ALA A 303 -6.84 -1.45 17.68
N ALA A 304 -8.02 -1.14 17.11
CA ALA A 304 -9.17 -2.04 17.11
C ALA A 304 -8.95 -3.30 16.23
N CYS A 305 -8.02 -3.25 15.27
CA CYS A 305 -7.70 -4.35 14.38
C CYS A 305 -6.40 -5.08 14.72
N SER A 306 -5.41 -4.37 15.27
CA SER A 306 -4.03 -4.87 15.39
C SER A 306 -3.35 -4.55 16.73
N SER A 307 -4.13 -4.36 17.81
CA SER A 307 -3.61 -4.12 19.17
C SER A 307 -2.63 -5.19 19.67
N TYR A 308 -2.78 -6.45 19.24
CA TYR A 308 -1.89 -7.56 19.60
C TYR A 308 -0.84 -7.87 18.50
N ILE A 309 -0.56 -6.92 17.61
CA ILE A 309 0.38 -7.09 16.49
C ILE A 309 1.42 -5.96 16.51
N SER A 310 2.67 -6.33 16.79
CA SER A 310 3.86 -5.47 16.72
C SER A 310 5.06 -6.33 16.32
N GLY A 311 5.98 -5.77 15.54
CA GLY A 311 7.21 -6.44 15.10
C GLY A 311 7.05 -7.37 13.90
N ILE A 312 5.95 -7.29 13.13
CA ILE A 312 5.76 -8.14 11.94
C ILE A 312 6.18 -7.43 10.65
N VAL A 313 6.48 -8.24 9.63
CA VAL A 313 6.50 -7.85 8.22
C VAL A 313 5.31 -8.53 7.55
N LEU A 314 4.38 -7.74 6.99
CA LEU A 314 3.20 -8.25 6.27
C LEU A 314 3.46 -8.23 4.76
N PRO A 315 3.68 -9.38 4.09
CA PRO A 315 3.84 -9.43 2.65
C PRO A 315 2.52 -9.13 1.93
N ILE A 316 2.59 -8.35 0.84
CA ILE A 316 1.49 -8.13 -0.10
C ILE A 316 2.09 -8.15 -1.51
N THR A 317 2.38 -9.36 -1.98
CA THR A 317 3.33 -9.62 -3.07
C THR A 317 2.67 -9.84 -4.43
N GLY A 318 1.40 -10.28 -4.46
CA GLY A 318 0.78 -10.83 -5.66
C GLY A 318 1.20 -12.29 -5.96
N SER A 319 1.94 -12.92 -5.05
CA SER A 319 2.37 -14.32 -5.16
C SER A 319 1.86 -15.17 -4.00
N VAL A 320 1.63 -16.47 -4.24
CA VAL A 320 0.96 -17.37 -3.31
C VAL A 320 1.96 -18.00 -2.34
N GLY A 321 1.89 -17.60 -1.07
CA GLY A 321 2.72 -18.15 0.00
C GLY A 321 4.05 -17.43 0.26
N ASP A 322 4.24 -16.26 -0.35
CA ASP A 322 5.35 -15.31 -0.11
C ASP A 322 5.00 -14.22 0.92
#